data_AF-A0A7C4K7U4-F1
#
_entry.id   AF-A0A7C4K7U4-F1
#
_cell.length_a   1.000
_cell.length_b   1.000
_cell.length_c   1.000
_cell.angle_alpha   90.00
_cell.angle_beta   90.00
_cell.angle_gamma   90.00
#
_symmetry.space_group_name_H-M   'P 1'
#
loop_
_entity.id
_entity.type
_entity.pdbx_description
1 polymer ?
#
loop_
_entity_poly.entity_id
_entity_poly.type
_entity_poly.pdbx_seq_one_letter_code
_entity_poly.pdbx_strand_id
1 'polypeptide(L)'
;MKRIRNAVILAAGIGSRLRNIHQNKPKGFLQFGKKPIIEESIEKLVTIGINQIIIVTGYQNQFYDALVTKYPFIKTIKNELFETTGSMYSLWKAKDLINDDFLLLESDLIYEINALQTLINSPYYNSILLSGKTKAGDEVYVGIQDKKIINMSKDIKNISNLGGELVGISKISFPLYKQMVINAESQFKKFTNYHYEDCLTDVAEKIEINFEFVEDLAWIEIDDENHFYKAINLLYPKILERDKNHIFIKKLGRNILLNPGPATTTDSLKFSMVVEDICPRELEFGELVEGIRKDLVKVVHGEESHEAILFASSGTGAIEACVTSVIPDDKAVLVINNGAYGKRIQQICEAFSIKHIKYDIPYGDPIDFNILEKIILENIDFLSHIAFIHHETTVGILNPISKVSELAQKYNLEIIVDTISSYAGIPINVKKDKIHYMIGTANKCIQGMAGVSFVICNRESLIKTAKYKRRNFYFNLYDNWIFFNESKQMQFTPPVQILYALRQAINEYFIETEEGRAKRYSDMYQILKDGLIRLGFKFLVSEEHHAKLLTAIIEPESPNYSFKEMHDYLYEKGFTIYPGKGAKLNTFRISNIGQIYNEDIQNFLIALEQYLNDYNIKLK
;
A
#
# COMPACT_ATOMS: atom_id res chain seq x y z
N MET A 1 -19.97 -6.13 -12.65
CA MET A 1 -20.45 -4.94 -11.92
C MET A 1 -19.22 -4.12 -11.54
N LYS A 2 -19.25 -2.79 -11.59
CA LYS A 2 -18.09 -2.00 -11.17
C LYS A 2 -17.85 -2.23 -9.68
N ARG A 3 -16.61 -2.59 -9.29
CA ARG A 3 -16.26 -2.79 -7.89
C ARG A 3 -16.40 -1.47 -7.13
N ILE A 4 -17.15 -1.48 -6.04
CA ILE A 4 -17.30 -0.31 -5.17
C ILE A 4 -15.98 -0.01 -4.48
N ARG A 5 -15.52 1.24 -4.62
CA ARG A 5 -14.27 1.73 -4.02
C ARG A 5 -14.50 2.86 -3.01
N ASN A 6 -15.75 3.31 -2.87
CA ASN A 6 -16.13 4.46 -2.06
C ASN A 6 -17.01 4.02 -0.88
N ALA A 7 -16.89 4.73 0.24
CA ALA A 7 -17.85 4.64 1.34
C ALA A 7 -18.23 6.02 1.85
N VAL A 8 -19.44 6.14 2.39
CA VAL A 8 -19.96 7.32 3.07
C VAL A 8 -20.38 6.90 4.47
N ILE A 9 -19.84 7.55 5.49
CA ILE A 9 -20.18 7.27 6.89
C ILE A 9 -20.93 8.47 7.46
N LEU A 10 -22.15 8.25 7.97
CA LEU A 10 -22.94 9.27 8.64
C LEU A 10 -22.56 9.34 10.11
N ALA A 11 -21.99 10.47 10.52
CA ALA A 11 -21.33 10.66 11.81
C ALA A 11 -21.69 12.02 12.47
N ALA A 12 -22.88 12.53 12.18
CA ALA A 12 -23.31 13.86 12.61
C ALA A 12 -23.99 13.90 13.99
N GLY A 13 -24.45 12.75 14.51
CA GLY A 13 -25.28 12.65 15.70
C GLY A 13 -24.57 12.96 17.03
N ILE A 14 -25.34 13.48 18.00
CA ILE A 14 -24.85 13.87 19.34
C ILE A 14 -24.68 12.67 20.27
N GLY A 15 -25.58 11.68 20.21
CA GLY A 15 -25.61 10.57 21.17
C GLY A 15 -25.97 10.98 22.60
N SER A 16 -26.98 11.84 22.76
CA SER A 16 -27.40 12.39 24.06
C SER A 16 -27.69 11.35 25.15
N ARG A 17 -28.12 10.14 24.77
CA ARG A 17 -28.42 9.00 25.66
C ARG A 17 -27.17 8.32 26.25
N LEU A 18 -25.96 8.67 25.78
CA LEU A 18 -24.70 8.02 26.17
C LEU A 18 -23.68 8.99 26.83
N ARG A 19 -24.11 10.20 27.22
CA ARG A 19 -23.22 11.29 27.68
C ARG A 19 -22.22 10.89 28.77
N ASN A 20 -22.63 10.02 29.70
CA ASN A 20 -21.78 9.54 30.80
C ASN A 20 -20.67 8.58 30.34
N ILE A 21 -20.89 7.88 29.23
CA ILE A 21 -19.99 6.84 28.72
C ILE A 21 -18.97 7.42 27.72
N HIS A 22 -19.42 8.26 26.78
CA HIS A 22 -18.54 8.76 25.71
C HIS A 22 -17.79 10.06 26.06
N GLN A 23 -18.00 10.64 27.25
CA GLN A 23 -17.26 11.81 27.75
C GLN A 23 -17.18 12.98 26.73
N ASN A 24 -18.31 13.36 26.13
CA ASN A 24 -18.43 14.39 25.09
C ASN A 24 -17.72 14.09 23.75
N LYS A 25 -17.27 12.85 23.50
CA LYS A 25 -16.80 12.41 22.16
C LYS A 25 -17.99 11.99 21.28
N PRO A 26 -17.88 12.02 19.93
CA PRO A 26 -18.90 11.40 19.08
C PRO A 26 -19.03 9.90 19.35
N LYS A 27 -20.20 9.31 19.10
CA LYS A 27 -20.45 7.87 19.32
C LYS A 27 -19.47 6.96 18.57
N GLY A 28 -19.05 7.34 17.36
CA GLY A 28 -18.05 6.58 16.60
C GLY A 28 -16.69 6.46 17.30
N PHE A 29 -16.45 7.25 18.35
CA PHE A 29 -15.23 7.19 19.16
C PHE A 29 -15.37 6.35 20.44
N LEU A 30 -16.48 5.62 20.61
CA LEU A 30 -16.57 4.55 21.60
C LEU A 30 -15.50 3.50 21.30
N GLN A 31 -14.94 2.90 22.34
CA GLN A 31 -13.80 2.00 22.23
C GLN A 31 -14.03 0.75 23.08
N PHE A 32 -14.12 -0.41 22.43
CA PHE A 32 -14.24 -1.72 23.08
C PHE A 32 -12.92 -2.51 23.02
N GLY A 33 -12.11 -2.29 21.98
CA GLY A 33 -10.78 -2.89 21.83
C GLY A 33 -9.65 -1.87 21.84
N LYS A 34 -8.67 -2.06 20.95
CA LYS A 34 -7.49 -1.19 20.86
C LYS A 34 -7.76 0.14 20.15
N LYS A 35 -8.84 0.23 19.37
CA LYS A 35 -9.18 1.38 18.53
C LYS A 35 -10.64 1.78 18.74
N PRO A 36 -11.00 3.04 18.44
CA PRO A 36 -12.40 3.44 18.42
C PRO A 36 -13.16 2.73 17.30
N ILE A 37 -14.47 2.53 17.46
CA ILE A 37 -15.29 1.76 16.51
C ILE A 37 -15.29 2.33 15.09
N ILE A 38 -15.19 3.65 14.93
CA ILE A 38 -15.05 4.28 13.62
C ILE A 38 -13.76 3.85 12.90
N GLU A 39 -12.65 3.72 13.64
CA GLU A 39 -11.39 3.26 13.06
C GLU A 39 -11.45 1.78 12.70
N GLU A 40 -12.11 0.96 13.53
CA GLU A 40 -12.34 -0.44 13.18
C GLU A 40 -13.22 -0.58 11.92
N SER A 41 -14.26 0.26 11.79
CA SER A 41 -15.08 0.33 10.57
C SER A 41 -14.27 0.73 9.34
N ILE A 42 -13.41 1.76 9.45
CA ILE A 42 -12.49 2.17 8.39
C ILE A 42 -11.56 1.02 7.98
N GLU A 43 -10.99 0.28 8.94
CA GLU A 43 -10.11 -0.85 8.66
C GLU A 43 -10.81 -2.00 7.95
N LYS A 44 -12.05 -2.30 8.35
CA LYS A 44 -12.88 -3.30 7.67
C LYS A 44 -13.23 -2.88 6.24
N LEU A 45 -13.56 -1.59 6.02
CA LEU A 45 -13.81 -1.04 4.68
C LEU A 45 -12.55 -1.14 3.79
N VAL A 46 -11.38 -0.76 4.32
CA VAL A 46 -10.11 -0.89 3.58
C VAL A 46 -9.82 -2.36 3.26
N THR A 47 -10.11 -3.28 4.18
CA THR A 47 -9.88 -4.73 3.99
C THR A 47 -10.68 -5.28 2.80
N ILE A 48 -11.89 -4.78 2.54
CA ILE A 48 -12.70 -5.21 1.38
C ILE A 48 -12.39 -4.41 0.10
N GLY A 49 -11.46 -3.46 0.14
CA GLY A 49 -10.96 -2.71 -1.02
C GLY A 49 -11.56 -1.31 -1.19
N ILE A 50 -12.21 -0.74 -0.18
CA ILE A 50 -12.59 0.68 -0.17
C ILE A 50 -11.32 1.53 -0.01
N ASN A 51 -11.18 2.56 -0.85
CA ASN A 51 -10.01 3.42 -0.87
C ASN A 51 -10.34 4.92 -0.96
N GLN A 52 -11.62 5.28 -0.84
CA GLN A 52 -12.11 6.63 -0.63
C GLN A 52 -13.25 6.58 0.40
N ILE A 53 -13.16 7.38 1.47
CA ILE A 53 -14.21 7.42 2.49
C ILE A 53 -14.61 8.87 2.73
N ILE A 54 -15.90 9.16 2.68
CA ILE A 54 -16.46 10.46 3.04
C ILE A 54 -17.15 10.30 4.39
N ILE A 55 -16.68 11.01 5.41
CA ILE A 55 -17.34 11.05 6.72
C ILE A 55 -18.13 12.34 6.81
N VAL A 56 -19.45 12.23 6.91
CA VAL A 56 -20.31 13.38 7.16
C VAL A 56 -20.38 13.63 8.66
N THR A 57 -19.76 14.72 9.11
CA THR A 57 -19.60 15.05 10.51
C THR A 57 -20.65 16.05 10.99
N GLY A 58 -20.74 16.26 12.30
CA GLY A 58 -21.66 17.22 12.92
C GLY A 58 -21.16 17.56 14.32
N TYR A 59 -21.74 16.92 15.33
CA TYR A 59 -21.29 17.05 16.71
C TYR A 59 -19.79 16.71 16.86
N GLN A 60 -19.01 17.62 17.45
CA GLN A 60 -17.59 17.45 17.76
C GLN A 60 -16.76 16.98 16.54
N ASN A 61 -16.98 17.60 15.37
CA ASN A 61 -16.35 17.21 14.10
C ASN A 61 -14.82 17.13 14.14
N GLN A 62 -14.17 17.88 15.02
CA GLN A 62 -12.70 17.90 15.13
C GLN A 62 -12.09 16.53 15.45
N PHE A 63 -12.85 15.61 16.07
CA PHE A 63 -12.40 14.23 16.28
C PHE A 63 -12.25 13.48 14.96
N TYR A 64 -13.20 13.64 14.03
CA TYR A 64 -13.13 13.03 12.72
C TYR A 64 -12.14 13.76 11.80
N ASP A 65 -12.00 15.08 11.94
CA ASP A 65 -11.00 15.84 11.17
C ASP A 65 -9.56 15.38 11.52
N ALA A 66 -9.31 15.01 12.78
CA ALA A 66 -8.04 14.39 13.18
C ALA A 66 -7.78 13.03 12.51
N LEU A 67 -8.82 12.30 12.10
CA LEU A 67 -8.67 11.05 11.34
C LEU A 67 -8.15 11.30 9.93
N VAL A 68 -8.42 12.46 9.33
CA VAL A 68 -7.94 12.80 7.97
C VAL A 68 -6.41 12.84 7.92
N THR A 69 -5.76 13.31 8.99
CA THR A 69 -4.29 13.29 9.11
C THR A 69 -3.75 11.86 9.17
N LYS A 70 -4.48 10.94 9.81
CA LYS A 70 -4.09 9.54 9.96
C LYS A 70 -4.42 8.70 8.72
N TYR A 71 -5.49 9.05 8.01
CA TYR A 71 -6.03 8.32 6.87
C TYR A 71 -6.30 9.31 5.71
N PRO A 72 -5.30 9.62 4.86
CA PRO A 72 -5.40 10.67 3.83
C PRO A 72 -6.46 10.44 2.74
N PHE A 73 -6.97 9.22 2.62
CA PHE A 73 -8.07 8.86 1.72
C PHE A 73 -9.47 9.17 2.31
N ILE A 74 -9.51 9.68 3.54
CA ILE A 74 -10.74 10.16 4.19
C ILE A 74 -10.93 11.64 3.87
N LYS A 75 -12.17 12.00 3.54
CA LYS A 75 -12.62 13.39 3.49
C LYS A 75 -13.72 13.58 4.52
N THR A 76 -13.68 14.70 5.24
CA THR A 76 -14.76 15.08 6.14
C THR A 76 -15.61 16.19 5.51
N ILE A 77 -16.91 16.15 5.75
CA ILE A 77 -17.81 17.26 5.42
C ILE A 77 -18.80 17.48 6.55
N LYS A 78 -18.85 18.70 7.07
CA LYS A 78 -19.68 19.02 8.23
C LYS A 78 -21.11 19.37 7.81
N ASN A 79 -22.08 18.73 8.45
CA ASN A 79 -23.45 19.20 8.53
C ASN A 79 -23.54 20.22 9.67
N GLU A 80 -23.61 21.51 9.36
CA GLU A 80 -23.75 22.57 10.37
C GLU A 80 -25.14 22.60 11.04
N LEU A 81 -26.14 21.94 10.45
CA LEU A 81 -27.51 21.87 10.95
C LEU A 81 -27.83 20.51 11.59
N PHE A 82 -26.80 19.79 12.06
CA PHE A 82 -26.95 18.43 12.59
C PHE A 82 -27.92 18.31 13.79
N GLU A 83 -28.15 19.38 14.55
CA GLU A 83 -29.07 19.39 15.70
C GLU A 83 -30.55 19.44 15.28
N THR A 84 -30.84 19.96 14.09
CA THR A 84 -32.21 20.24 13.63
C THR A 84 -32.59 19.49 12.36
N THR A 85 -31.70 18.64 11.85
CA THR A 85 -31.88 17.91 10.59
C THR A 85 -31.66 16.40 10.76
N GLY A 86 -32.37 15.60 9.95
CA GLY A 86 -32.22 14.14 9.93
C GLY A 86 -30.98 13.64 9.17
N SER A 87 -30.79 12.32 9.19
CA SER A 87 -29.64 11.63 8.56
C SER A 87 -29.56 11.85 7.04
N MET A 88 -30.70 12.02 6.35
CA MET A 88 -30.72 12.31 4.91
C MET A 88 -30.13 13.68 4.58
N TYR A 89 -30.30 14.69 5.46
CA TYR A 89 -29.70 16.01 5.26
C TYR A 89 -28.17 15.93 5.35
N SER A 90 -27.65 15.16 6.31
CA SER A 90 -26.23 14.85 6.41
C SER A 90 -25.73 14.17 5.11
N LEU A 91 -26.42 13.15 4.63
CA LEU A 91 -26.05 12.48 3.37
C LEU A 91 -26.11 13.42 2.15
N TRP A 92 -27.09 14.33 2.10
CA TRP A 92 -27.21 15.35 1.05
C TRP A 92 -26.07 16.38 1.08
N LYS A 93 -25.53 16.72 2.26
CA LYS A 93 -24.36 17.62 2.38
C LYS A 93 -23.15 17.10 1.61
N ALA A 94 -23.01 15.78 1.43
CA ALA A 94 -21.91 15.16 0.70
C ALA A 94 -22.10 15.09 -0.84
N LYS A 95 -23.18 15.65 -1.40
CA LYS A 95 -23.52 15.49 -2.83
C LYS A 95 -22.45 15.91 -3.83
N ASP A 96 -21.63 16.91 -3.48
CA ASP A 96 -20.57 17.40 -4.34
C ASP A 96 -19.29 16.55 -4.24
N LEU A 97 -19.21 15.66 -3.24
CA LEU A 97 -18.09 14.75 -3.02
C LEU A 97 -18.37 13.33 -3.54
N ILE A 98 -19.65 12.92 -3.60
CA ILE A 98 -20.08 11.60 -4.06
C ILE A 98 -20.29 11.64 -5.58
N ASN A 99 -19.54 10.83 -6.31
CA ASN A 99 -19.57 10.81 -7.79
C ASN A 99 -19.61 9.39 -8.40
N ASP A 100 -19.74 8.36 -7.57
CA ASP A 100 -19.64 6.95 -7.95
C ASP A 100 -20.38 6.09 -6.91
N ASP A 101 -20.54 4.79 -7.19
CA ASP A 101 -21.20 3.84 -6.29
C ASP A 101 -20.46 3.74 -4.95
N PHE A 102 -21.21 3.59 -3.85
CA PHE A 102 -20.63 3.60 -2.50
C PHE A 102 -21.37 2.69 -1.50
N LEU A 103 -20.66 2.32 -0.44
CA LEU A 103 -21.27 1.78 0.77
C LEU A 103 -21.66 2.93 1.70
N LEU A 104 -22.93 2.99 2.12
CA LEU A 104 -23.42 3.90 3.16
C LEU A 104 -23.38 3.17 4.50
N LEU A 105 -22.82 3.81 5.54
CA LEU A 105 -22.72 3.27 6.89
C LEU A 105 -23.08 4.33 7.94
N GLU A 106 -23.57 3.87 9.09
CA GLU A 106 -23.69 4.66 10.30
C GLU A 106 -22.42 4.56 11.16
N SER A 107 -22.08 5.63 11.89
CA SER A 107 -20.82 5.72 12.63
C SER A 107 -20.78 4.97 13.97
N ASP A 108 -21.94 4.57 14.49
CA ASP A 108 -22.17 4.00 15.80
C ASP A 108 -22.44 2.49 15.78
N LEU A 109 -22.03 1.84 14.69
CA LEU A 109 -22.14 0.40 14.51
C LEU A 109 -20.88 -0.32 14.99
N ILE A 110 -21.07 -1.46 15.64
CA ILE A 110 -20.10 -2.56 15.59
C ILE A 110 -20.72 -3.71 14.79
N TYR A 111 -19.94 -4.34 13.93
CA TYR A 111 -20.43 -5.40 13.04
C TYR A 111 -19.28 -6.32 12.64
N GLU A 112 -19.57 -7.58 12.35
CA GLU A 112 -18.62 -8.51 11.74
C GLU A 112 -18.37 -8.21 10.25
N ILE A 113 -17.19 -8.55 9.75
CA ILE A 113 -16.73 -8.27 8.38
C ILE A 113 -17.65 -8.87 7.32
N ASN A 114 -18.34 -9.97 7.65
CA ASN A 114 -19.31 -10.63 6.78
C ASN A 114 -20.44 -9.68 6.35
N ALA A 115 -20.78 -8.66 7.17
CA ALA A 115 -21.73 -7.62 6.80
C ALA A 115 -21.32 -6.89 5.50
N LEU A 116 -20.05 -6.49 5.42
CA LEU A 116 -19.51 -5.77 4.26
C LEU A 116 -19.30 -6.71 3.07
N GLN A 117 -18.80 -7.93 3.32
CA GLN A 117 -18.57 -8.92 2.28
C GLN A 117 -19.87 -9.34 1.58
N THR A 118 -20.95 -9.49 2.35
CA THR A 118 -22.26 -9.83 1.83
C THR A 118 -22.75 -8.75 0.85
N LEU A 119 -22.68 -7.48 1.25
CA LEU A 119 -23.13 -6.38 0.39
C LEU A 119 -22.26 -6.16 -0.84
N ILE A 120 -20.92 -6.23 -0.70
CA ILE A 120 -20.03 -5.97 -1.83
C ILE A 120 -20.14 -7.08 -2.89
N ASN A 121 -20.42 -8.32 -2.48
CA ASN A 121 -20.63 -9.46 -3.36
C ASN A 121 -22.08 -9.61 -3.85
N SER A 122 -23.01 -8.80 -3.35
CA SER A 122 -24.40 -8.83 -3.78
C SER A 122 -24.51 -8.60 -5.29
N PRO A 123 -25.36 -9.36 -6.01
CA PRO A 123 -25.57 -9.19 -7.44
C PRO A 123 -26.40 -7.95 -7.79
N TYR A 124 -26.94 -7.25 -6.79
CA TYR A 124 -27.81 -6.09 -6.98
C TYR A 124 -27.00 -4.80 -6.94
N TYR A 125 -27.35 -3.79 -7.75
CA TYR A 125 -26.69 -2.48 -7.70
C TYR A 125 -27.05 -1.67 -6.44
N ASN A 126 -28.29 -1.86 -5.96
CA ASN A 126 -28.82 -1.22 -4.76
C ASN A 126 -29.27 -2.32 -3.80
N SER A 127 -28.65 -2.38 -2.63
CA SER A 127 -29.01 -3.39 -1.65
C SER A 127 -28.80 -2.88 -0.24
N ILE A 128 -29.80 -3.05 0.62
CA ILE A 128 -29.62 -2.84 2.06
C ILE A 128 -29.22 -4.15 2.74
N LEU A 129 -28.53 -4.08 3.88
CA LEU A 129 -28.25 -5.26 4.69
C LEU A 129 -29.31 -5.42 5.77
N LEU A 130 -29.91 -6.61 5.80
CA LEU A 130 -30.86 -7.03 6.81
C LEU A 130 -30.26 -8.13 7.67
N SER A 131 -30.64 -8.13 8.94
CA SER A 131 -30.31 -9.19 9.89
C SER A 131 -31.55 -9.86 10.47
N GLY A 132 -31.36 -11.01 11.11
CA GLY A 132 -32.38 -11.61 11.97
C GLY A 132 -32.62 -10.79 13.24
N LYS A 133 -33.35 -11.37 14.20
CA LYS A 133 -33.82 -10.63 15.37
C LYS A 133 -32.70 -10.26 16.34
N THR A 134 -32.47 -8.97 16.58
CA THR A 134 -31.45 -8.51 17.53
C THR A 134 -31.97 -8.40 18.96
N LYS A 135 -33.26 -8.06 19.16
CA LYS A 135 -33.81 -7.69 20.47
C LYS A 135 -33.00 -6.55 21.11
N ALA A 136 -32.71 -5.51 20.34
CA ALA A 136 -32.04 -4.29 20.79
C ALA A 136 -33.02 -3.32 21.46
N GLY A 137 -34.29 -3.28 21.02
CA GLY A 137 -35.32 -2.38 21.56
C GLY A 137 -35.47 -1.04 20.83
N ASP A 138 -34.68 -0.81 19.77
CA ASP A 138 -34.78 0.35 18.86
C ASP A 138 -34.71 -0.11 17.38
N GLU A 139 -35.20 -1.32 17.08
CA GLU A 139 -35.06 -1.93 15.77
C GLU A 139 -35.81 -1.18 14.68
N VAL A 140 -35.20 -1.05 13.50
CA VAL A 140 -35.89 -0.63 12.28
C VAL A 140 -36.26 -1.87 11.46
N TYR A 141 -37.53 -2.24 11.48
CA TYR A 141 -38.06 -3.38 10.75
C TYR A 141 -38.30 -3.02 9.29
N VAL A 142 -37.98 -3.93 8.37
CA VAL A 142 -38.13 -3.71 6.92
C VAL A 142 -39.17 -4.68 6.34
N GLY A 143 -40.16 -4.12 5.64
CA GLY A 143 -41.13 -4.87 4.84
C GLY A 143 -40.62 -5.14 3.44
N ILE A 144 -40.84 -6.36 2.94
CA ILE A 144 -40.33 -6.80 1.64
C ILE A 144 -41.42 -7.44 0.77
N GLN A 145 -41.28 -7.30 -0.55
CA GLN A 145 -42.08 -8.00 -1.55
C GLN A 145 -41.24 -8.25 -2.80
N ASP A 146 -41.32 -9.46 -3.36
CA ASP A 146 -40.61 -9.86 -4.58
C ASP A 146 -39.11 -9.51 -4.59
N LYS A 147 -38.44 -9.73 -3.45
CA LYS A 147 -37.01 -9.41 -3.17
C LYS A 147 -36.66 -7.92 -3.14
N LYS A 148 -37.64 -7.04 -2.98
CA LYS A 148 -37.47 -5.59 -2.87
C LYS A 148 -37.96 -5.09 -1.53
N ILE A 149 -37.44 -3.96 -1.08
CA ILE A 149 -37.98 -3.26 0.08
C ILE A 149 -39.26 -2.51 -0.31
N ILE A 150 -40.23 -2.44 0.60
CA ILE A 150 -41.46 -1.67 0.42
C ILE A 150 -41.50 -0.51 1.41
N ASN A 151 -41.25 -0.79 2.69
CA ASN A 151 -41.33 0.19 3.75
C ASN A 151 -40.42 -0.18 4.93
N MET A 152 -40.17 0.79 5.80
CA MET A 152 -39.40 0.63 7.03
C MET A 152 -40.13 1.30 8.19
N SER A 153 -40.05 0.73 9.39
CA SER A 153 -40.67 1.30 10.57
C SER A 153 -40.06 0.75 11.85
N LYS A 154 -40.00 1.58 12.89
CA LYS A 154 -39.68 1.12 14.25
C LYS A 154 -40.84 0.37 14.92
N ASP A 155 -42.07 0.55 14.45
CA ASP A 155 -43.23 -0.23 14.90
C ASP A 155 -43.50 -1.37 13.93
N ILE A 156 -43.23 -2.60 14.37
CA ILE A 156 -43.44 -3.82 13.59
C ILE A 156 -44.87 -3.98 13.07
N LYS A 157 -45.87 -3.37 13.72
CA LYS A 157 -47.28 -3.42 13.27
C LYS A 157 -47.50 -2.69 11.94
N ASN A 158 -46.62 -1.75 11.60
CA ASN A 158 -46.67 -1.02 10.35
C ASN A 158 -45.95 -1.74 9.20
N ILE A 159 -45.36 -2.92 9.46
CA ILE A 159 -44.64 -3.72 8.47
C ILE A 159 -45.52 -4.85 7.95
N SER A 160 -45.72 -4.85 6.64
CA SER A 160 -46.27 -5.99 5.91
C SER A 160 -45.12 -6.82 5.36
N ASN A 161 -45.19 -8.15 5.50
CA ASN A 161 -44.15 -9.09 5.03
C ASN A 161 -42.75 -8.75 5.56
N LEU A 162 -42.52 -9.01 6.86
CA LEU A 162 -41.24 -8.74 7.51
C LEU A 162 -40.08 -9.47 6.82
N GLY A 163 -39.10 -8.71 6.32
CA GLY A 163 -37.87 -9.23 5.75
C GLY A 163 -36.71 -9.35 6.75
N GLY A 164 -36.64 -8.45 7.73
CA GLY A 164 -35.60 -8.43 8.75
C GLY A 164 -35.45 -7.08 9.42
N GLU A 165 -34.38 -6.92 10.19
CA GLU A 165 -33.99 -5.68 10.85
C GLU A 165 -32.86 -4.99 10.06
N LEU A 166 -33.01 -3.70 9.79
CA LEU A 166 -32.02 -2.89 9.08
C LEU A 166 -30.72 -2.79 9.90
N VAL A 167 -29.59 -3.07 9.28
CA VAL A 167 -28.26 -3.06 9.93
C VAL A 167 -27.59 -1.68 9.97
N GLY A 168 -28.05 -0.73 9.15
CA GLY A 168 -27.40 0.57 8.98
C GLY A 168 -26.22 0.55 7.99
N ILE A 169 -26.13 -0.50 7.17
CA ILE A 169 -25.14 -0.65 6.09
C ILE A 169 -25.87 -0.93 4.78
N SER A 170 -25.60 -0.11 3.76
CA SER A 170 -26.28 -0.20 2.46
C SER A 170 -25.31 -0.03 1.30
N LYS A 171 -25.52 -0.77 0.22
CA LYS A 171 -24.88 -0.57 -1.08
C LYS A 171 -25.76 0.34 -1.94
N ILE A 172 -25.23 1.50 -2.32
CA ILE A 172 -25.98 2.55 -3.04
C ILE A 172 -25.27 2.84 -4.36
N SER A 173 -25.97 2.61 -5.47
CA SER A 173 -25.49 3.06 -6.77
C SER A 173 -25.61 4.57 -6.93
N PHE A 174 -24.74 5.17 -7.72
CA PHE A 174 -24.78 6.61 -7.99
C PHE A 174 -26.12 7.06 -8.61
N PRO A 175 -26.77 6.30 -9.51
CA PRO A 175 -28.13 6.60 -9.96
C PRO A 175 -29.16 6.65 -8.83
N LEU A 176 -29.14 5.69 -7.90
CA LEU A 176 -30.03 5.71 -6.73
C LEU A 176 -29.77 6.95 -5.88
N TYR A 177 -28.51 7.25 -5.60
CA TYR A 177 -28.14 8.41 -4.81
C TYR A 177 -28.64 9.73 -5.42
N LYS A 178 -28.54 9.91 -6.74
CA LYS A 178 -29.11 11.09 -7.41
C LYS A 178 -30.61 11.20 -7.19
N GLN A 179 -31.33 10.08 -7.27
CA GLN A 179 -32.77 10.07 -7.03
C GLN A 179 -33.12 10.38 -5.57
N MET A 180 -32.32 9.89 -4.62
CA MET A 180 -32.43 10.23 -3.20
C MET A 180 -32.21 11.74 -2.97
N VAL A 181 -31.19 12.34 -3.60
CA VAL A 181 -30.92 13.79 -3.52
C VAL A 181 -32.11 14.61 -4.05
N ILE A 182 -32.64 14.25 -5.23
CA ILE A 182 -33.80 14.93 -5.82
C ILE A 182 -35.03 14.82 -4.91
N ASN A 183 -35.29 13.63 -4.37
CA ASN A 183 -36.41 13.42 -3.46
C ASN A 183 -36.26 14.22 -2.16
N ALA A 184 -35.08 14.15 -1.56
CA ALA A 184 -34.76 14.83 -0.31
C ALA A 184 -34.93 16.36 -0.40
N GLU A 185 -34.47 17.00 -1.49
CA GLU A 185 -34.64 18.45 -1.69
C GLU A 185 -36.12 18.89 -1.71
N SER A 186 -37.03 18.01 -2.13
CA SER A 186 -38.47 18.26 -2.04
C SER A 186 -39.03 18.05 -0.63
N GLN A 187 -38.51 17.06 0.11
CA GLN A 187 -39.00 16.67 1.43
C GLN A 187 -38.49 17.58 2.55
N PHE A 188 -37.30 18.17 2.43
CA PHE A 188 -36.75 19.11 3.41
C PHE A 188 -37.63 20.35 3.64
N LYS A 189 -38.52 20.68 2.70
CA LYS A 189 -39.51 21.76 2.85
C LYS A 189 -40.67 21.39 3.79
N LYS A 190 -40.90 20.10 4.00
CA LYS A 190 -42.03 19.53 4.75
C LYS A 190 -41.59 18.95 6.09
N PHE A 191 -40.44 18.29 6.11
CA PHE A 191 -39.93 17.54 7.26
C PHE A 191 -38.48 17.93 7.54
N THR A 192 -38.22 18.42 8.75
CA THR A 192 -36.87 18.71 9.22
C THR A 192 -36.15 17.42 9.67
N ASN A 193 -36.89 16.47 10.25
CA ASN A 193 -36.38 15.17 10.69
C ASN A 193 -36.62 14.07 9.64
N TYR A 194 -36.05 14.27 8.44
CA TYR A 194 -36.14 13.31 7.34
C TYR A 194 -34.87 12.45 7.27
N HIS A 195 -35.02 11.14 7.41
CA HIS A 195 -33.94 10.18 7.52
C HIS A 195 -33.63 9.49 6.18
N TYR A 196 -32.43 8.93 6.02
CA TYR A 196 -32.02 8.32 4.75
C TYR A 196 -32.85 7.06 4.47
N GLU A 197 -33.29 6.38 5.52
CA GLU A 197 -34.20 5.23 5.54
C GLU A 197 -35.56 5.60 4.95
N ASP A 198 -36.14 6.73 5.40
CA ASP A 198 -37.38 7.28 4.84
C ASP A 198 -37.20 7.54 3.33
N CYS A 199 -36.07 8.13 2.96
CA CYS A 199 -35.76 8.42 1.56
C CYS A 199 -35.59 7.16 0.70
N LEU A 200 -34.96 6.10 1.23
CA LEU A 200 -34.87 4.81 0.55
C LEU A 200 -36.26 4.24 0.29
N THR A 201 -37.18 4.34 1.25
CA THR A 201 -38.57 3.87 1.06
C THR A 201 -39.34 4.71 0.03
N ASP A 202 -39.22 6.04 0.11
CA ASP A 202 -39.90 6.96 -0.82
C ASP A 202 -39.45 6.79 -2.28
N VAL A 203 -38.19 6.39 -2.51
CA VAL A 203 -37.66 6.19 -3.87
C VAL A 203 -37.71 4.74 -4.35
N ALA A 204 -38.07 3.78 -3.48
CA ALA A 204 -38.13 2.36 -3.81
C ALA A 204 -39.17 2.04 -4.92
N GLU A 205 -40.20 2.87 -5.07
CA GLU A 205 -41.16 2.77 -6.18
C GLU A 205 -40.56 3.14 -7.54
N LYS A 206 -39.50 3.97 -7.55
CA LYS A 206 -38.88 4.52 -8.77
C LYS A 206 -37.62 3.75 -9.18
N ILE A 207 -36.84 3.33 -8.21
CA ILE A 207 -35.60 2.59 -8.40
C ILE A 207 -35.64 1.35 -7.52
N GLU A 208 -35.34 0.21 -8.13
CA GLU A 208 -35.30 -1.05 -7.41
C GLU A 208 -34.19 -1.04 -6.34
N ILE A 209 -34.59 -1.36 -5.11
CA ILE A 209 -33.71 -1.53 -3.95
C ILE A 209 -33.97 -2.92 -3.38
N ASN A 210 -32.98 -3.79 -3.51
CA ASN A 210 -33.01 -5.16 -3.00
C ASN A 210 -32.46 -5.21 -1.57
N PHE A 211 -32.33 -6.42 -1.05
CA PHE A 211 -31.71 -6.66 0.24
C PHE A 211 -30.85 -7.91 0.20
N GLU A 212 -29.83 -7.92 1.05
CA GLU A 212 -29.15 -9.14 1.46
C GLU A 212 -29.52 -9.44 2.91
N PHE A 213 -29.69 -10.72 3.24
CA PHE A 213 -30.12 -11.14 4.57
C PHE A 213 -29.11 -12.07 5.21
N VAL A 214 -28.69 -11.74 6.43
CA VAL A 214 -27.80 -12.57 7.26
C VAL A 214 -28.49 -12.83 8.59
N GLU A 215 -29.04 -14.04 8.76
CA GLU A 215 -29.90 -14.37 9.89
C GLU A 215 -29.23 -14.17 11.25
N ASP A 216 -28.04 -14.73 11.44
CA ASP A 216 -27.27 -14.62 12.68
C ASP A 216 -26.09 -13.67 12.47
N LEU A 217 -26.35 -12.43 12.05
CA LEU A 217 -25.29 -11.42 11.92
C LEU A 217 -24.88 -10.91 13.31
N ALA A 218 -23.58 -10.91 13.63
CA ALA A 218 -23.07 -10.29 14.85
C ALA A 218 -22.86 -8.78 14.63
N TRP A 219 -23.83 -7.98 15.08
CA TRP A 219 -23.78 -6.51 14.98
C TRP A 219 -24.67 -5.85 16.04
N ILE A 220 -24.47 -4.55 16.27
CA ILE A 220 -25.39 -3.67 17.02
C ILE A 220 -25.09 -2.18 16.75
N GLU A 221 -26.14 -1.36 16.72
CA GLU A 221 -26.07 0.10 16.83
C GLU A 221 -26.01 0.54 18.30
N ILE A 222 -25.06 1.41 18.65
CA ILE A 222 -24.83 1.81 20.05
C ILE A 222 -25.47 3.15 20.34
N ASP A 223 -26.68 3.06 20.88
CA ASP A 223 -27.59 4.18 21.00
C ASP A 223 -27.83 4.59 22.46
N ASP A 224 -27.79 3.63 23.37
CA ASP A 224 -27.94 3.79 24.82
C ASP A 224 -27.01 2.85 25.62
N GLU A 225 -27.08 2.94 26.96
CA GLU A 225 -26.22 2.14 27.85
C GLU A 225 -26.47 0.63 27.74
N ASN A 226 -27.71 0.20 27.47
CA ASN A 226 -28.02 -1.22 27.29
C ASN A 226 -27.33 -1.77 26.04
N HIS A 227 -27.35 -1.00 24.95
CA HIS A 227 -26.63 -1.36 23.72
C HIS A 227 -25.12 -1.41 23.98
N PHE A 228 -24.57 -0.44 24.72
CA PHE A 228 -23.15 -0.43 25.09
C PHE A 228 -22.75 -1.69 25.88
N TYR A 229 -23.53 -2.08 26.90
CA TYR A 229 -23.23 -3.27 27.70
C TYR A 229 -23.43 -4.57 26.92
N LYS A 230 -24.40 -4.63 26.01
CA LYS A 230 -24.59 -5.77 25.11
C LYS A 230 -23.45 -5.87 24.10
N ALA A 231 -22.98 -4.74 23.58
CA ALA A 231 -21.81 -4.64 22.72
C ALA A 231 -20.57 -5.20 23.40
N ILE A 232 -20.19 -4.68 24.59
CA ILE A 232 -18.94 -5.07 25.24
C ILE A 232 -18.95 -6.52 25.77
N ASN A 233 -20.07 -6.99 26.32
CA ASN A 233 -20.11 -8.27 27.03
C ASN A 233 -20.46 -9.46 26.14
N LEU A 234 -21.12 -9.24 25.00
CA LEU A 234 -21.65 -10.32 24.16
C LEU A 234 -21.20 -10.21 22.71
N LEU A 235 -21.49 -9.08 22.06
CA LEU A 235 -21.37 -8.98 20.61
C LEU A 235 -19.94 -8.70 20.15
N TYR A 236 -19.20 -7.82 20.81
CA TYR A 236 -17.82 -7.50 20.43
C TYR A 236 -16.89 -8.72 20.51
N PRO A 237 -16.89 -9.56 21.57
CA PRO A 237 -16.14 -10.81 21.59
C PRO A 237 -16.54 -11.77 20.46
N LYS A 238 -17.85 -11.91 20.19
CA LYS A 238 -18.39 -12.75 19.11
C LYS A 238 -17.94 -12.24 17.73
N ILE A 239 -17.94 -10.93 17.50
CA ILE A 239 -17.42 -10.29 16.28
C ILE A 239 -15.94 -10.62 16.11
N LEU A 240 -15.11 -10.47 17.15
CA LEU A 240 -13.68 -10.79 17.07
C LEU A 240 -13.42 -12.27 16.76
N GLU A 241 -14.24 -13.18 17.28
CA GLU A 241 -14.15 -14.61 16.97
C GLU A 241 -14.55 -14.88 15.52
N ARG A 242 -15.67 -14.32 15.07
CA ARG A 242 -16.20 -14.56 13.73
C ARG A 242 -15.40 -13.88 12.64
N ASP A 243 -14.86 -12.70 12.88
CA ASP A 243 -13.94 -12.07 11.96
C ASP A 243 -12.68 -12.93 11.76
N LYS A 244 -12.24 -13.70 12.76
CA LYS A 244 -11.15 -14.69 12.56
C LYS A 244 -11.56 -15.86 11.66
N ASN A 245 -12.85 -16.22 11.62
CA ASN A 245 -13.38 -17.42 10.96
C ASN A 245 -13.99 -17.14 9.56
N HIS A 246 -14.65 -16.00 9.34
CA HIS A 246 -15.20 -15.56 8.04
C HIS A 246 -14.14 -15.02 7.10
N ILE A 247 -13.01 -14.66 7.65
CA ILE A 247 -11.75 -14.53 6.93
C ILE A 247 -11.34 -15.97 6.52
N PHE A 248 -11.95 -16.51 5.46
CA PHE A 248 -11.41 -17.65 4.67
C PHE A 248 -10.14 -17.26 3.89
N ILE A 249 -9.49 -16.18 4.31
CA ILE A 249 -8.05 -16.04 4.21
C ILE A 249 -7.51 -17.10 5.17
N LYS A 250 -6.98 -18.20 4.64
CA LYS A 250 -6.00 -19.02 5.37
C LYS A 250 -5.15 -18.04 6.19
N LYS A 251 -5.24 -18.01 7.53
CA LYS A 251 -4.45 -17.07 8.34
C LYS A 251 -3.00 -17.23 7.92
N LEU A 252 -2.50 -16.27 7.14
CA LEU A 252 -1.22 -16.45 6.48
C LEU A 252 -0.17 -16.33 7.58
N GLY A 253 0.71 -17.33 7.68
CA GLY A 253 1.83 -17.25 8.60
C GLY A 253 2.61 -15.97 8.30
N ARG A 254 2.81 -15.13 9.31
CA ARG A 254 3.61 -13.91 9.18
C ARG A 254 5.08 -14.29 9.40
N ASN A 255 5.73 -14.75 8.34
CA ASN A 255 7.17 -14.98 8.35
C ASN A 255 7.90 -13.63 8.35
N ILE A 256 8.90 -13.49 9.21
CA ILE A 256 9.74 -12.29 9.27
C ILE A 256 10.92 -12.49 8.33
N LEU A 257 10.85 -11.84 7.18
CA LEU A 257 11.82 -11.96 6.10
C LEU A 257 12.91 -10.90 6.26
N LEU A 258 14.07 -11.31 6.76
CA LEU A 258 15.26 -10.47 6.95
C LEU A 258 16.22 -10.54 5.75
N ASN A 259 15.70 -10.92 4.57
CA ASN A 259 16.38 -10.80 3.29
C ASN A 259 15.96 -9.50 2.57
N PRO A 260 16.78 -8.95 1.65
CA PRO A 260 16.51 -7.64 1.02
C PRO A 260 15.43 -7.68 -0.07
N GLY A 261 14.43 -8.56 0.04
CA GLY A 261 13.29 -8.65 -0.86
C GLY A 261 13.29 -9.88 -1.80
N PRO A 262 12.14 -10.57 -2.03
CA PRO A 262 10.81 -10.28 -1.47
C PRO A 262 10.82 -10.31 0.07
N ALA A 263 10.12 -9.35 0.69
CA ALA A 263 10.10 -9.13 2.14
C ALA A 263 8.68 -9.35 2.69
N THR A 264 8.52 -9.30 4.01
CA THR A 264 7.20 -9.45 4.65
C THR A 264 6.24 -8.35 4.16
N THR A 265 5.02 -8.72 3.78
CA THR A 265 3.99 -7.80 3.26
C THR A 265 2.73 -7.83 4.12
N THR A 266 1.84 -6.85 3.94
CA THR A 266 0.52 -6.81 4.57
C THR A 266 -0.37 -7.89 3.98
N ASP A 267 -1.41 -8.31 4.71
CA ASP A 267 -2.39 -9.24 4.16
C ASP A 267 -3.30 -8.55 3.14
N SER A 268 -3.66 -7.27 3.35
CA SER A 268 -4.37 -6.44 2.38
C SER A 268 -3.73 -6.49 1.00
N LEU A 269 -2.40 -6.36 0.94
CA LEU A 269 -1.65 -6.48 -0.31
C LEU A 269 -1.72 -7.88 -0.91
N LYS A 270 -1.62 -8.95 -0.10
CA LYS A 270 -1.78 -10.32 -0.58
C LYS A 270 -3.16 -10.55 -1.19
N PHE A 271 -4.22 -10.05 -0.55
CA PHE A 271 -5.60 -10.21 -1.03
C PHE A 271 -5.95 -9.30 -2.20
N SER A 272 -5.23 -8.21 -2.40
CA SER A 272 -5.42 -7.37 -3.58
C SER A 272 -5.10 -8.06 -4.91
N MET A 273 -4.42 -9.22 -4.88
CA MET A 273 -4.25 -10.08 -6.06
C MET A 273 -5.51 -10.86 -6.44
N VAL A 274 -6.46 -11.03 -5.50
CA VAL A 274 -7.72 -11.74 -5.73
C VAL A 274 -8.72 -10.76 -6.33
N VAL A 275 -8.81 -10.78 -7.66
CA VAL A 275 -9.67 -9.92 -8.47
C VAL A 275 -10.42 -10.76 -9.50
N GLU A 276 -11.52 -10.23 -10.03
CA GLU A 276 -12.21 -10.83 -11.18
C GLU A 276 -11.26 -10.88 -12.39
N ASP A 277 -11.43 -11.91 -13.23
CA ASP A 277 -10.69 -12.01 -14.48
C ASP A 277 -11.01 -10.82 -15.39
N ILE A 278 -9.97 -10.18 -15.91
CA ILE A 278 -10.09 -9.01 -16.79
C ILE A 278 -9.13 -9.15 -17.98
N CYS A 279 -9.61 -8.83 -19.18
CA CYS A 279 -8.75 -8.70 -20.34
C CYS A 279 -7.87 -7.44 -20.16
N PRO A 280 -6.53 -7.54 -20.24
CA PRO A 280 -5.65 -6.38 -20.01
C PRO A 280 -5.70 -5.31 -21.13
N ARG A 281 -6.54 -5.53 -22.15
CA ARG A 281 -6.82 -4.58 -23.23
C ARG A 281 -8.03 -3.68 -22.92
N GLU A 282 -8.79 -3.98 -21.87
CA GLU A 282 -9.91 -3.14 -21.42
C GLU A 282 -9.44 -1.78 -20.92
N LEU A 283 -10.26 -0.76 -21.15
CA LEU A 283 -9.95 0.62 -20.75
C LEU A 283 -9.72 0.75 -19.24
N GLU A 284 -10.54 0.08 -18.42
CA GLU A 284 -10.40 0.09 -16.96
C GLU A 284 -9.02 -0.40 -16.51
N PHE A 285 -8.48 -1.43 -17.17
CA PHE A 285 -7.15 -1.94 -16.86
C PHE A 285 -6.06 -0.98 -17.33
N GLY A 286 -6.23 -0.37 -18.50
CA GLY A 286 -5.36 0.70 -18.98
C GLY A 286 -5.27 1.89 -18.00
N GLU A 287 -6.40 2.32 -17.45
CA GLU A 287 -6.47 3.38 -16.44
C GLU A 287 -5.78 2.99 -15.12
N LEU A 288 -5.92 1.73 -14.69
CA LEU A 288 -5.19 1.20 -13.54
C LEU A 288 -3.67 1.35 -13.73
N VAL A 289 -3.16 0.89 -14.88
CA VAL A 289 -1.72 0.94 -15.20
C VAL A 289 -1.23 2.37 -15.37
N GLU A 290 -1.99 3.23 -16.03
CA GLU A 290 -1.66 4.65 -16.18
C GLU A 290 -1.51 5.33 -14.83
N GLY A 291 -2.43 5.06 -13.89
CA GLY A 291 -2.28 5.59 -12.54
C GLY A 291 -1.03 5.02 -11.85
N ILE A 292 -0.67 3.75 -12.08
CA ILE A 292 0.51 3.14 -11.45
C ILE A 292 1.74 3.86 -11.96
N ARG A 293 1.83 4.11 -13.27
CA ARG A 293 2.90 4.88 -13.89
C ARG A 293 3.07 6.24 -13.22
N LYS A 294 1.98 7.02 -13.11
CA LYS A 294 2.00 8.35 -12.51
C LYS A 294 2.45 8.33 -11.05
N ASP A 295 1.91 7.40 -10.27
CA ASP A 295 2.21 7.32 -8.85
C ASP A 295 3.63 6.81 -8.57
N LEU A 296 4.16 5.90 -9.40
CA LEU A 296 5.56 5.47 -9.30
C LEU A 296 6.52 6.65 -9.51
N VAL A 297 6.20 7.55 -10.45
CA VAL A 297 6.97 8.79 -10.67
C VAL A 297 6.81 9.77 -9.49
N LYS A 298 5.61 9.85 -8.91
CA LYS A 298 5.33 10.71 -7.75
C LYS A 298 6.15 10.32 -6.52
N VAL A 299 6.41 9.03 -6.29
CA VAL A 299 7.26 8.54 -5.17
C VAL A 299 8.64 9.21 -5.15
N VAL A 300 9.17 9.62 -6.30
CA VAL A 300 10.50 10.23 -6.43
C VAL A 300 10.45 11.69 -6.88
N HIS A 301 9.30 12.33 -6.70
CA HIS A 301 9.08 13.75 -6.99
C HIS A 301 9.28 14.12 -8.48
N GLY A 302 9.10 13.17 -9.40
CA GLY A 302 9.33 13.39 -10.84
C GLY A 302 8.23 14.18 -11.54
N GLU A 303 6.98 14.03 -11.12
CA GLU A 303 5.79 14.66 -11.73
C GLU A 303 5.83 14.56 -13.28
N GLU A 304 5.49 15.64 -13.99
CA GLU A 304 5.44 15.70 -15.46
C GLU A 304 6.82 15.64 -16.14
N SER A 305 7.92 15.75 -15.40
CA SER A 305 9.26 15.71 -16.02
C SER A 305 9.75 14.29 -16.30
N HIS A 306 9.07 13.28 -15.72
CA HIS A 306 9.48 11.89 -15.80
C HIS A 306 8.31 10.97 -16.17
N GLU A 307 8.67 9.81 -16.71
CA GLU A 307 7.76 8.77 -17.18
C GLU A 307 8.16 7.43 -16.56
N ALA A 308 7.20 6.65 -16.07
CA ALA A 308 7.47 5.27 -15.65
C ALA A 308 7.07 4.29 -16.77
N ILE A 309 7.99 3.38 -17.10
CA ILE A 309 7.80 2.29 -18.07
C ILE A 309 7.88 0.98 -17.31
N LEU A 310 6.84 0.15 -17.42
CA LEU A 310 6.71 -1.10 -16.67
C LEU A 310 7.05 -2.31 -17.55
N PHE A 311 7.64 -3.32 -16.92
CA PHE A 311 7.96 -4.60 -17.55
C PHE A 311 7.49 -5.75 -16.66
N ALA A 312 6.94 -6.81 -17.28
CA ALA A 312 6.73 -8.07 -16.60
C ALA A 312 8.07 -8.81 -16.49
N SER A 313 8.85 -8.47 -15.48
CA SER A 313 10.20 -8.98 -15.27
C SER A 313 10.68 -8.70 -13.84
N SER A 314 11.80 -9.31 -13.47
CA SER A 314 12.55 -8.91 -12.27
C SER A 314 13.23 -7.55 -12.48
N GLY A 315 13.73 -6.94 -11.41
CA GLY A 315 14.52 -5.70 -11.52
C GLY A 315 15.75 -5.81 -12.44
N THR A 316 16.36 -6.99 -12.59
CA THR A 316 17.44 -7.18 -13.57
C THR A 316 16.95 -7.01 -15.01
N GLY A 317 15.71 -7.40 -15.31
CA GLY A 317 15.11 -7.16 -16.62
C GLY A 317 14.92 -5.66 -16.91
N ALA A 318 14.56 -4.84 -15.90
CA ALA A 318 14.52 -3.38 -16.07
C ALA A 318 15.90 -2.75 -16.22
N ILE A 319 16.94 -3.28 -15.57
CA ILE A 319 18.33 -2.86 -15.82
C ILE A 319 18.73 -3.16 -17.26
N GLU A 320 18.45 -4.36 -17.76
CA GLU A 320 18.68 -4.72 -19.15
C GLU A 320 17.91 -3.80 -20.10
N ALA A 321 16.62 -3.58 -19.85
CA ALA A 321 15.79 -2.65 -20.63
C ALA A 321 16.39 -1.25 -20.71
N CYS A 322 16.85 -0.71 -19.58
CA CYS A 322 17.48 0.60 -19.52
C CYS A 322 18.78 0.61 -20.33
N VAL A 323 19.75 -0.22 -19.96
CA VAL A 323 21.10 -0.21 -20.54
C VAL A 323 21.07 -0.48 -22.05
N THR A 324 20.20 -1.39 -22.50
CA THR A 324 20.09 -1.75 -23.92
C THR A 324 19.32 -0.73 -24.77
N SER A 325 18.57 0.18 -24.15
CA SER A 325 17.76 1.17 -24.86
C SER A 325 18.37 2.57 -24.93
N VAL A 326 19.18 2.97 -23.95
CA VAL A 326 19.55 4.40 -23.77
C VAL A 326 20.96 4.75 -24.24
N ILE A 327 21.84 3.76 -24.43
CA ILE A 327 23.24 4.01 -24.80
C ILE A 327 23.39 3.95 -26.34
N PRO A 328 23.77 5.05 -27.00
CA PRO A 328 24.04 5.08 -28.45
C PRO A 328 25.18 4.14 -28.86
N ASP A 329 25.11 3.61 -30.09
CA ASP A 329 26.15 2.70 -30.65
C ASP A 329 27.55 3.33 -30.76
N ASP A 330 27.61 4.65 -30.93
CA ASP A 330 28.85 5.43 -31.05
C ASP A 330 29.40 5.93 -29.70
N LYS A 331 28.68 5.69 -28.60
CA LYS A 331 29.05 6.16 -27.25
C LYS A 331 29.23 5.00 -26.27
N ALA A 332 29.67 5.34 -25.06
CA ALA A 332 29.91 4.39 -23.98
C ALA A 332 29.31 4.84 -22.65
N VAL A 333 29.18 3.88 -21.73
CA VAL A 333 28.78 4.09 -20.34
C VAL A 333 29.94 3.80 -19.38
N LEU A 334 30.16 4.65 -18.39
CA LEU A 334 31.04 4.35 -17.26
C LEU A 334 30.25 3.60 -16.18
N VAL A 335 30.63 2.37 -15.88
CA VAL A 335 29.96 1.53 -14.87
C VAL A 335 30.78 1.51 -13.58
N ILE A 336 30.23 2.11 -12.52
CA ILE A 336 30.78 2.04 -11.17
C ILE A 336 30.35 0.71 -10.53
N ASN A 337 31.33 -0.11 -10.16
CA ASN A 337 31.10 -1.44 -9.62
C ASN A 337 31.79 -1.61 -8.26
N ASN A 338 31.02 -1.46 -7.18
CA ASN A 338 31.43 -1.82 -5.82
C ASN A 338 30.59 -2.98 -5.23
N GLY A 339 30.00 -3.82 -6.08
CA GLY A 339 29.19 -4.95 -5.65
C GLY A 339 28.58 -5.77 -6.80
N ALA A 340 27.83 -6.81 -6.45
CA ALA A 340 27.36 -7.79 -7.44
C ALA A 340 26.40 -7.20 -8.49
N TYR A 341 25.75 -6.06 -8.23
CA TYR A 341 24.78 -5.47 -9.17
C TYR A 341 25.48 -4.53 -10.16
N GLY A 342 26.51 -3.80 -9.72
CA GLY A 342 27.40 -3.08 -10.65
C GLY A 342 28.09 -4.04 -11.63
N LYS A 343 28.57 -5.19 -11.12
CA LYS A 343 29.10 -6.27 -11.96
C LYS A 343 28.07 -6.78 -12.97
N ARG A 344 26.80 -6.85 -12.59
CA ARG A 344 25.71 -7.29 -13.47
C ARG A 344 25.47 -6.31 -14.62
N ILE A 345 25.56 -5.00 -14.39
CA ILE A 345 25.49 -4.00 -15.46
C ILE A 345 26.61 -4.24 -16.48
N GLN A 346 27.84 -4.48 -16.02
CA GLN A 346 28.96 -4.80 -16.92
C GLN A 346 28.68 -6.06 -17.76
N GLN A 347 28.15 -7.12 -17.14
CA GLN A 347 27.80 -8.37 -17.85
C GLN A 347 26.72 -8.14 -18.91
N ILE A 348 25.73 -7.29 -18.64
CA ILE A 348 24.72 -6.90 -19.63
C ILE A 348 25.38 -6.12 -20.78
N CYS A 349 26.27 -5.17 -20.48
CA CYS A 349 26.99 -4.45 -21.52
C CYS A 349 27.83 -5.38 -22.39
N GLU A 350 28.54 -6.34 -21.79
CA GLU A 350 29.30 -7.38 -22.50
C GLU A 350 28.39 -8.23 -23.40
N ALA A 351 27.26 -8.72 -22.89
CA ALA A 351 26.32 -9.57 -23.63
C ALA A 351 25.72 -8.88 -24.87
N PHE A 352 25.49 -7.57 -24.80
CA PHE A 352 24.91 -6.78 -25.90
C PHE A 352 25.96 -5.99 -26.70
N SER A 353 27.25 -6.23 -26.47
CA SER A 353 28.36 -5.51 -27.11
C SER A 353 28.24 -3.98 -26.98
N ILE A 354 27.78 -3.51 -25.82
CA ILE A 354 27.69 -2.09 -25.48
C ILE A 354 29.06 -1.65 -24.94
N LYS A 355 29.62 -0.60 -25.54
CA LYS A 355 30.89 -0.01 -25.09
C LYS A 355 30.72 0.49 -23.65
N HIS A 356 31.61 0.05 -22.77
CA HIS A 356 31.57 0.47 -21.38
C HIS A 356 32.97 0.55 -20.78
N ILE A 357 33.16 1.55 -19.91
CA ILE A 357 34.36 1.72 -19.10
C ILE A 357 34.05 1.18 -17.70
N LYS A 358 34.99 0.42 -17.13
CA LYS A 358 34.83 -0.22 -15.82
C LYS A 358 35.54 0.61 -14.76
N TYR A 359 34.84 0.89 -13.67
CA TYR A 359 35.46 1.34 -12.43
C TYR A 359 35.14 0.32 -11.34
N ASP A 360 36.04 -0.64 -11.17
CA ASP A 360 35.90 -1.74 -10.21
C ASP A 360 36.51 -1.36 -8.85
N ILE A 361 35.71 -1.47 -7.80
CA ILE A 361 36.03 -1.13 -6.41
C ILE A 361 35.81 -2.40 -5.56
N PRO A 362 36.68 -2.71 -4.58
CA PRO A 362 36.47 -3.83 -3.68
C PRO A 362 35.10 -3.74 -2.97
N TYR A 363 34.43 -4.88 -2.83
CA TYR A 363 33.08 -4.93 -2.26
C TYR A 363 33.12 -4.55 -0.78
N GLY A 364 32.52 -3.39 -0.45
CA GLY A 364 32.53 -2.80 0.88
C GLY A 364 33.30 -1.47 0.97
N ASP A 365 33.99 -1.07 -0.10
CA ASP A 365 34.69 0.22 -0.15
C ASP A 365 33.83 1.29 -0.85
N PRO A 366 33.88 2.55 -0.39
CA PRO A 366 33.14 3.64 -1.00
C PRO A 366 33.76 4.08 -2.34
N ILE A 367 33.01 4.89 -3.09
CA ILE A 367 33.49 5.50 -4.34
C ILE A 367 34.55 6.55 -4.01
N ASP A 368 35.75 6.40 -4.57
CA ASP A 368 36.73 7.50 -4.64
C ASP A 368 36.36 8.40 -5.83
N PHE A 369 35.96 9.63 -5.52
CA PHE A 369 35.51 10.62 -6.49
C PHE A 369 36.64 11.25 -7.30
N ASN A 370 37.87 11.28 -6.78
CA ASN A 370 39.03 11.77 -7.53
C ASN A 370 39.40 10.77 -8.63
N ILE A 371 39.37 9.47 -8.29
CA ILE A 371 39.58 8.40 -9.27
C ILE A 371 38.46 8.39 -10.30
N LEU A 372 37.20 8.54 -9.86
CA LEU A 372 36.05 8.60 -10.75
C LEU A 372 36.18 9.75 -11.77
N GLU A 373 36.50 10.95 -11.31
CA GLU A 373 36.68 12.12 -12.18
C GLU A 373 37.84 11.93 -13.16
N LYS A 374 38.95 11.35 -12.71
CA LYS A 374 40.09 11.01 -13.59
C LYS A 374 39.66 10.06 -14.72
N ILE A 375 38.92 8.99 -14.39
CA ILE A 375 38.42 8.04 -15.41
C ILE A 375 37.48 8.75 -16.39
N ILE A 376 36.61 9.65 -15.92
CA ILE A 376 35.74 10.43 -16.81
C ILE A 376 36.57 11.26 -17.79
N LEU A 377 37.55 12.01 -17.30
CA LEU A 377 38.40 12.88 -18.13
C LEU A 377 39.19 12.10 -19.19
N GLU A 378 39.74 10.94 -18.84
CA GLU A 378 40.49 10.08 -19.77
C GLU A 378 39.63 9.51 -20.90
N ASN A 379 38.30 9.49 -20.74
CA ASN A 379 37.36 8.82 -21.65
C ASN A 379 36.24 9.77 -22.16
N ILE A 380 36.39 11.08 -21.96
CA ILE A 380 35.30 12.07 -22.11
C ILE A 380 34.72 12.15 -23.54
N ASP A 381 35.53 11.89 -24.57
CA ASP A 381 35.12 12.03 -25.97
C ASP A 381 34.02 11.05 -26.38
N PHE A 382 33.95 9.90 -25.72
CA PHE A 382 33.02 8.82 -26.06
C PHE A 382 32.09 8.43 -24.92
N LEU A 383 32.31 8.90 -23.68
CA LEU A 383 31.34 8.74 -22.59
C LEU A 383 30.09 9.59 -22.84
N SER A 384 28.92 8.99 -22.65
CA SER A 384 27.64 9.71 -22.62
C SER A 384 26.82 9.41 -21.38
N HIS A 385 27.12 8.30 -20.69
CA HIS A 385 26.38 7.85 -19.52
C HIS A 385 27.30 7.44 -18.37
N ILE A 386 26.80 7.56 -17.16
CA ILE A 386 27.34 6.93 -15.95
C ILE A 386 26.28 6.02 -15.33
N ALA A 387 26.67 4.80 -14.98
CA ALA A 387 25.80 3.80 -14.37
C ALA A 387 26.33 3.36 -13.01
N PHE A 388 25.47 3.36 -11.99
CA PHE A 388 25.84 2.92 -10.64
C PHE A 388 24.63 2.42 -9.85
N ILE A 389 24.91 1.78 -8.71
CA ILE A 389 23.91 1.25 -7.79
C ILE A 389 23.76 2.21 -6.62
N HIS A 390 22.54 2.68 -6.31
CA HIS A 390 22.31 3.56 -5.16
C HIS A 390 22.53 2.82 -3.84
N HIS A 391 21.86 1.68 -3.66
CA HIS A 391 22.01 0.82 -2.49
C HIS A 391 22.51 -0.57 -2.89
N GLU A 392 23.79 -0.82 -2.68
CA GLU A 392 24.45 -2.06 -3.07
C GLU A 392 24.28 -3.14 -1.98
N THR A 393 23.17 -3.90 -2.10
CA THR A 393 22.72 -4.93 -1.14
C THR A 393 23.67 -6.12 -0.98
N THR A 394 24.74 -6.19 -1.78
CA THR A 394 25.82 -7.15 -1.56
C THR A 394 26.50 -6.91 -0.22
N VAL A 395 26.65 -5.64 0.18
CA VAL A 395 27.36 -5.22 1.40
C VAL A 395 26.59 -4.20 2.26
N GLY A 396 25.49 -3.64 1.77
CA GLY A 396 24.68 -2.65 2.50
C GLY A 396 25.19 -1.20 2.36
N ILE A 397 26.06 -0.93 1.38
CA ILE A 397 26.63 0.40 1.15
C ILE A 397 25.66 1.28 0.35
N LEU A 398 25.61 2.57 0.69
CA LEU A 398 24.85 3.62 0.02
C LEU A 398 25.80 4.52 -0.77
N ASN A 399 25.72 4.47 -2.09
CA ASN A 399 26.50 5.33 -2.97
C ASN A 399 25.78 6.68 -3.15
N PRO A 400 26.42 7.84 -2.92
CA PRO A 400 25.73 9.12 -2.84
C PRO A 400 25.32 9.63 -4.24
N ILE A 401 24.02 9.54 -4.55
CA ILE A 401 23.45 10.01 -5.83
C ILE A 401 23.84 11.46 -6.12
N SER A 402 23.73 12.35 -5.13
CA SER A 402 24.01 13.79 -5.31
C SER A 402 25.43 14.04 -5.80
N LYS A 403 26.45 13.42 -5.18
CA LYS A 403 27.85 13.59 -5.58
C LYS A 403 28.14 13.01 -6.97
N VAL A 404 27.57 11.85 -7.30
CA VAL A 404 27.71 11.28 -8.65
C VAL A 404 27.02 12.19 -9.68
N SER A 405 25.87 12.77 -9.32
CA SER A 405 25.13 13.68 -10.19
C SER A 405 25.85 14.99 -10.43
N GLU A 406 26.40 15.62 -9.39
CA GLU A 406 27.22 16.84 -9.53
C GLU A 406 28.36 16.64 -10.53
N LEU A 407 29.05 15.50 -10.43
CA LEU A 407 30.15 15.16 -11.33
C LEU A 407 29.64 14.85 -12.75
N ALA A 408 28.57 14.08 -12.89
CA ALA A 408 27.97 13.77 -14.20
C ALA A 408 27.53 15.04 -14.94
N GLN A 409 26.91 15.99 -14.22
CA GLN A 409 26.50 17.28 -14.77
C GLN A 409 27.68 18.13 -15.23
N LYS A 410 28.78 18.17 -14.46
CA LYS A 410 30.00 18.89 -14.83
C LYS A 410 30.54 18.46 -16.21
N TYR A 411 30.32 17.20 -16.57
CA TYR A 411 30.81 16.58 -17.81
C TYR A 411 29.69 16.24 -18.81
N ASN A 412 28.48 16.74 -18.59
CA ASN A 412 27.31 16.51 -19.47
C ASN A 412 27.01 15.03 -19.75
N LEU A 413 27.08 14.19 -18.72
CA LEU A 413 26.76 12.76 -18.77
C LEU A 413 25.33 12.49 -18.25
N GLU A 414 24.59 11.62 -18.93
CA GLU A 414 23.29 11.15 -18.43
C GLU A 414 23.49 10.06 -17.35
N ILE A 415 22.60 10.02 -16.36
CA ILE A 415 22.73 9.13 -15.20
C ILE A 415 21.77 7.95 -15.31
N ILE A 416 22.32 6.74 -15.20
CA ILE A 416 21.58 5.49 -14.99
C ILE A 416 21.82 5.06 -13.54
N VAL A 417 20.77 4.99 -12.73
CA VAL A 417 20.89 4.58 -11.32
C VAL A 417 19.97 3.42 -11.01
N ASP A 418 20.57 2.30 -10.56
CA ASP A 418 19.83 1.20 -9.96
C ASP A 418 19.42 1.59 -8.54
N THR A 419 18.13 1.82 -8.34
CA THR A 419 17.54 2.12 -7.03
C THR A 419 16.64 0.99 -6.56
N ILE A 420 16.74 -0.21 -7.13
CA ILE A 420 15.85 -1.35 -6.89
C ILE A 420 15.63 -1.59 -5.39
N SER A 421 16.70 -1.53 -4.60
CA SER A 421 16.73 -1.80 -3.17
C SER A 421 16.58 -0.56 -2.28
N SER A 422 16.42 0.64 -2.85
CA SER A 422 16.30 1.92 -2.12
C SER A 422 15.03 2.70 -2.45
N TYR A 423 14.46 2.51 -3.65
CA TYR A 423 13.25 3.17 -4.11
C TYR A 423 12.09 2.91 -3.15
N ALA A 424 11.43 3.99 -2.71
CA ALA A 424 10.38 3.97 -1.69
C ALA A 424 10.85 3.51 -0.28
N GLY A 425 12.16 3.43 -0.02
CA GLY A 425 12.74 3.15 1.29
C GLY A 425 13.67 4.23 1.81
N ILE A 426 14.31 4.96 0.89
CA ILE A 426 15.10 6.17 1.16
C ILE A 426 14.51 7.28 0.28
N PRO A 427 14.35 8.52 0.79
CA PRO A 427 13.89 9.64 0.00
C PRO A 427 14.82 9.92 -1.20
N ILE A 428 14.25 10.04 -2.39
CA ILE A 428 15.01 10.33 -3.62
C ILE A 428 14.24 11.35 -4.44
N ASN A 429 14.91 12.40 -4.93
CA ASN A 429 14.29 13.42 -5.77
C ASN A 429 14.98 13.48 -7.14
N VAL A 430 14.33 12.92 -8.16
CA VAL A 430 14.91 12.82 -9.51
C VAL A 430 15.17 14.18 -10.15
N LYS A 431 14.35 15.20 -9.82
CA LYS A 431 14.53 16.57 -10.34
C LYS A 431 15.74 17.26 -9.71
N LYS A 432 15.86 17.16 -8.38
CA LYS A 432 16.96 17.75 -7.61
C LYS A 432 18.30 17.17 -8.04
N ASP A 433 18.38 15.85 -8.11
CA ASP A 433 19.61 15.12 -8.44
C ASP A 433 19.76 14.88 -9.95
N LYS A 434 18.94 15.50 -10.81
CA LYS A 434 18.96 15.38 -12.28
C LYS A 434 19.17 13.95 -12.79
N ILE A 435 18.42 13.01 -12.22
CA ILE A 435 18.50 11.60 -12.58
C ILE A 435 17.79 11.39 -13.91
N HIS A 436 18.47 10.75 -14.87
CA HIS A 436 17.90 10.55 -16.21
C HIS A 436 17.15 9.22 -16.30
N TYR A 437 17.70 8.16 -15.72
CA TYR A 437 17.08 6.84 -15.70
C TYR A 437 17.25 6.22 -14.33
N MET A 438 16.13 5.89 -13.67
CA MET A 438 16.09 5.24 -12.37
C MET A 438 15.37 3.90 -12.48
N ILE A 439 15.97 2.84 -11.94
CA ILE A 439 15.42 1.49 -12.04
C ILE A 439 14.86 1.02 -10.69
N GLY A 440 13.64 0.49 -10.70
CA GLY A 440 12.95 -0.03 -9.52
C GLY A 440 12.20 -1.34 -9.77
N THR A 441 11.63 -1.90 -8.69
CA THR A 441 10.77 -3.10 -8.78
C THR A 441 9.72 -3.11 -7.69
N ALA A 442 8.63 -3.86 -7.93
CA ALA A 442 7.49 -3.93 -7.03
C ALA A 442 7.81 -4.60 -5.69
N ASN A 443 8.78 -5.52 -5.59
CA ASN A 443 8.94 -6.40 -4.42
C ASN A 443 10.08 -6.06 -3.46
N LYS A 444 10.43 -4.77 -3.37
CA LYS A 444 11.46 -4.24 -2.46
C LYS A 444 10.81 -3.28 -1.46
N CYS A 445 11.33 -2.06 -1.30
CA CYS A 445 10.85 -1.14 -0.27
C CYS A 445 9.45 -0.55 -0.53
N ILE A 446 8.92 -0.64 -1.77
CA ILE A 446 7.51 -0.33 -2.05
C ILE A 446 6.56 -1.41 -1.48
N GLN A 447 7.08 -2.59 -1.13
CA GLN A 447 6.41 -3.71 -0.45
C GLN A 447 5.36 -4.48 -1.28
N GLY A 448 5.40 -4.39 -2.61
CA GLY A 448 4.57 -5.16 -3.53
C GLY A 448 5.01 -6.62 -3.71
N MET A 449 4.32 -7.30 -4.64
CA MET A 449 4.66 -8.66 -5.06
C MET A 449 5.66 -8.66 -6.22
N ALA A 450 6.44 -9.73 -6.35
CA ALA A 450 7.42 -9.85 -7.43
C ALA A 450 6.72 -10.13 -8.77
N GLY A 451 7.30 -9.64 -9.86
CA GLY A 451 6.78 -9.86 -11.21
C GLY A 451 6.67 -8.59 -12.06
N VAL A 452 6.76 -7.41 -11.43
CA VAL A 452 6.79 -6.12 -12.14
C VAL A 452 8.06 -5.36 -11.76
N SER A 453 8.77 -4.88 -12.77
CA SER A 453 9.85 -3.92 -12.63
C SER A 453 9.58 -2.70 -13.50
N PHE A 454 10.31 -1.61 -13.26
CA PHE A 454 10.07 -0.38 -13.98
C PHE A 454 11.33 0.46 -14.11
N VAL A 455 11.34 1.32 -15.13
CA VAL A 455 12.33 2.39 -15.30
C VAL A 455 11.58 3.73 -15.29
N ILE A 456 11.98 4.62 -14.38
CA ILE A 456 11.53 6.01 -14.35
C ILE A 456 12.55 6.82 -15.15
N CYS A 457 12.10 7.40 -16.25
CA CYS A 457 12.94 8.09 -17.23
C CYS A 457 12.61 9.58 -17.27
N ASN A 458 13.62 10.43 -17.35
CA ASN A 458 13.43 11.81 -17.78
C ASN A 458 12.82 11.80 -19.19
N ARG A 459 11.73 12.56 -19.37
CA ARG A 459 10.94 12.52 -20.61
C ARG A 459 11.74 12.96 -21.83
N GLU A 460 12.57 14.00 -21.72
CA GLU A 460 13.37 14.50 -22.84
C GLU A 460 14.43 13.49 -23.26
N SER A 461 15.14 12.89 -22.31
CA SER A 461 16.14 11.87 -22.59
C SER A 461 15.52 10.60 -23.17
N LEU A 462 14.36 10.17 -22.67
CA LEU A 462 13.60 9.07 -23.26
C LEU A 462 13.24 9.34 -24.73
N ILE A 463 12.75 10.53 -25.06
CA ILE A 463 12.41 10.90 -26.44
C ILE A 463 13.64 10.84 -27.37
N LYS A 464 14.83 11.22 -26.90
CA LYS A 464 16.07 11.13 -27.70
C LYS A 464 16.37 9.69 -28.14
N THR A 465 15.94 8.68 -27.38
CA THR A 465 16.18 7.27 -27.69
C THR A 465 15.36 6.74 -28.87
N ALA A 466 14.33 7.48 -29.32
CA ALA A 466 13.48 7.12 -30.46
C ALA A 466 14.25 6.77 -31.74
N LYS A 467 15.40 7.43 -31.94
CA LYS A 467 16.27 7.26 -33.12
C LYS A 467 17.31 6.15 -32.97
N TYR A 468 17.49 5.58 -31.78
CA TYR A 468 18.51 4.57 -31.53
C TYR A 468 18.11 3.23 -32.12
N LYS A 469 19.09 2.46 -32.61
CA LYS A 469 18.84 1.12 -33.09
C LYS A 469 18.37 0.24 -31.92
N ARG A 470 17.30 -0.52 -32.14
CA ARG A 470 16.74 -1.43 -31.14
C ARG A 470 17.70 -2.62 -30.99
N ARG A 471 18.18 -2.85 -29.76
CA ARG A 471 18.99 -4.03 -29.42
C ARG A 471 18.15 -5.25 -29.06
N ASN A 472 16.93 -5.03 -28.59
CA ASN A 472 15.94 -6.04 -28.27
C ASN A 472 14.53 -5.49 -28.53
N PHE A 473 13.54 -6.38 -28.44
CA PHE A 473 12.13 -6.06 -28.71
C PHE A 473 11.35 -5.88 -27.41
N TYR A 474 11.27 -6.93 -26.57
CA TYR A 474 10.47 -6.93 -25.34
C TYR A 474 10.89 -5.85 -24.32
N PHE A 475 12.20 -5.57 -24.25
CA PHE A 475 12.79 -4.67 -23.27
C PHE A 475 13.10 -3.27 -23.82
N ASN A 476 12.61 -2.90 -25.01
CA ASN A 476 12.86 -1.57 -25.53
C ASN A 476 12.02 -0.51 -24.77
N LEU A 477 12.69 0.47 -24.15
CA LEU A 477 12.02 1.51 -23.35
C LEU A 477 11.10 2.41 -24.18
N TYR A 478 11.60 2.94 -25.29
CA TYR A 478 10.85 3.88 -26.11
C TYR A 478 9.61 3.25 -26.72
N ASP A 479 9.74 2.04 -27.27
CA ASP A 479 8.66 1.34 -27.95
C ASP A 479 7.54 0.93 -26.95
N ASN A 480 7.90 0.52 -25.72
CA ASN A 480 6.91 0.27 -24.66
C ASN A 480 6.20 1.56 -24.22
N TRP A 481 6.94 2.66 -24.10
CA TRP A 481 6.39 3.96 -23.68
C TRP A 481 5.41 4.54 -24.70
N ILE A 482 5.81 4.59 -25.98
CA ILE A 482 4.98 5.16 -27.05
C ILE A 482 3.73 4.32 -27.27
N PHE A 483 3.86 2.98 -27.29
CA PHE A 483 2.72 2.09 -27.45
C PHE A 483 1.67 2.30 -26.35
N PHE A 484 2.08 2.42 -25.08
CA PHE A 484 1.15 2.69 -24.00
C PHE A 484 0.51 4.07 -24.13
N ASN A 485 1.27 5.10 -24.47
CA ASN A 485 0.72 6.45 -24.59
C ASN A 485 -0.31 6.59 -25.72
N GLU A 486 -0.14 5.84 -26.82
CA GLU A 486 -1.06 5.84 -27.95
C GLU A 486 -2.32 4.98 -27.71
N SER A 487 -2.18 3.85 -27.00
CA SER A 487 -3.26 2.85 -26.89
C SER A 487 -3.89 2.72 -25.50
N LYS A 488 -3.25 3.27 -24.46
CA LYS A 488 -3.51 2.98 -23.03
C LYS A 488 -3.39 1.49 -22.67
N GLN A 489 -2.58 0.74 -23.41
CA GLN A 489 -2.35 -0.68 -23.18
C GLN A 489 -0.86 -0.98 -23.07
N MET A 490 -0.48 -1.96 -22.27
CA MET A 490 0.88 -2.51 -22.33
C MET A 490 1.09 -3.27 -23.64
N GLN A 491 2.31 -3.26 -24.17
CA GLN A 491 2.63 -3.88 -25.46
C GLN A 491 2.29 -5.38 -25.47
N PHE A 492 2.65 -6.07 -24.38
CA PHE A 492 2.39 -7.50 -24.17
C PHE A 492 1.50 -7.72 -22.95
N THR A 493 0.98 -8.94 -22.82
CA THR A 493 0.18 -9.36 -21.65
C THR A 493 0.96 -9.12 -20.36
N PRO A 494 0.49 -8.25 -19.47
CA PRO A 494 1.14 -8.01 -18.20
C PRO A 494 0.63 -8.97 -17.11
N PRO A 495 1.32 -9.07 -15.97
CA PRO A 495 0.88 -9.87 -14.83
C PRO A 495 -0.24 -9.12 -14.11
N VAL A 496 -1.47 -9.28 -14.59
CA VAL A 496 -2.68 -8.55 -14.18
C VAL A 496 -2.80 -8.45 -12.66
N GLN A 497 -2.78 -9.58 -11.96
CA GLN A 497 -2.96 -9.65 -10.51
C GLN A 497 -1.80 -8.97 -9.74
N ILE A 498 -0.57 -9.03 -10.28
CA ILE A 498 0.58 -8.36 -9.69
C ILE A 498 0.48 -6.84 -9.83
N LEU A 499 -0.13 -6.33 -10.90
CA LEU A 499 -0.39 -4.89 -11.05
C LEU A 499 -1.46 -4.39 -10.06
N TYR A 500 -2.48 -5.19 -9.75
CA TYR A 500 -3.39 -4.88 -8.64
C TYR A 500 -2.67 -4.87 -7.28
N ALA A 501 -1.76 -5.82 -7.04
CA ALA A 501 -0.92 -5.80 -5.83
C ALA A 501 0.02 -4.59 -5.76
N LEU A 502 0.61 -4.19 -6.89
CA LEU A 502 1.44 -2.99 -6.96
C LEU A 502 0.62 -1.73 -6.69
N ARG A 503 -0.60 -1.64 -7.23
CA ARG A 503 -1.53 -0.56 -6.90
C ARG A 503 -1.76 -0.47 -5.39
N GLN A 504 -2.05 -1.58 -4.73
CA GLN A 504 -2.24 -1.60 -3.28
C GLN A 504 -0.97 -1.21 -2.52
N ALA A 505 0.21 -1.68 -2.96
CA ALA A 505 1.49 -1.33 -2.37
C ALA A 505 1.78 0.19 -2.42
N ILE A 506 1.46 0.82 -3.55
CA ILE A 506 1.58 2.26 -3.77
C ILE A 506 0.61 3.03 -2.85
N ASN A 507 -0.64 2.57 -2.73
CA ASN A 507 -1.60 3.16 -1.82
C ASN A 507 -1.09 3.11 -0.37
N GLU A 508 -0.61 1.94 0.07
CA GLU A 508 -0.04 1.75 1.41
C GLU A 508 1.22 2.61 1.64
N TYR A 509 2.05 2.83 0.61
CA TYR A 509 3.17 3.76 0.69
C TYR A 509 2.72 5.20 0.95
N PHE A 510 1.72 5.70 0.23
CA PHE A 510 1.25 7.07 0.45
C PHE A 510 0.48 7.23 1.76
N ILE A 511 -0.11 6.17 2.29
CA ILE A 511 -0.66 6.15 3.65
C ILE A 511 0.46 6.25 4.69
N GLU A 512 1.53 5.46 4.53
CA GLU A 512 2.67 5.47 5.45
C GLU A 512 3.53 6.73 5.32
N THR A 513 3.51 7.39 4.16
CA THR A 513 4.35 8.52 3.74
C THR A 513 5.82 8.16 3.48
N GLU A 514 6.50 8.99 2.69
CA GLU A 514 7.94 8.86 2.41
C GLU A 514 8.74 8.96 3.71
N GLU A 515 8.46 9.98 4.52
CA GLU A 515 9.13 10.23 5.80
C GLU A 515 8.84 9.12 6.81
N GLY A 516 7.58 8.69 6.90
CA GLY A 516 7.16 7.63 7.82
C GLY A 516 7.86 6.31 7.55
N ARG A 517 7.93 5.89 6.27
CA ARG A 517 8.61 4.65 5.88
C ARG A 517 10.12 4.73 6.07
N ALA A 518 10.73 5.82 5.61
CA ALA A 518 12.17 6.04 5.78
C ALA A 518 12.57 6.04 7.26
N LYS A 519 11.76 6.70 8.10
CA LYS A 519 11.95 6.71 9.56
C LYS A 519 11.81 5.30 10.13
N ARG A 520 10.76 4.56 9.79
CA ARG A 520 10.55 3.20 10.30
C ARG A 520 11.74 2.30 9.97
N TYR A 521 12.22 2.30 8.73
CA TYR A 521 13.40 1.50 8.38
C TYR A 521 14.67 1.95 9.13
N SER A 522 14.89 3.25 9.28
CA SER A 522 16.03 3.77 10.06
C SER A 522 15.94 3.40 11.54
N ASP A 523 14.75 3.44 12.15
CA ASP A 523 14.52 3.04 13.53
C ASP A 523 14.79 1.52 13.70
N MET A 524 14.33 0.69 12.76
CA MET A 524 14.56 -0.76 12.80
C MET A 524 16.04 -1.10 12.63
N TYR A 525 16.73 -0.40 11.75
CA TYR A 525 18.18 -0.51 11.62
C TYR A 525 18.88 -0.16 12.92
N GLN A 526 18.48 0.93 13.60
CA GLN A 526 19.11 1.34 14.86
C GLN A 526 18.97 0.26 15.94
N ILE A 527 17.77 -0.32 16.10
CA ILE A 527 17.54 -1.42 17.04
C ILE A 527 18.38 -2.65 16.69
N LEU A 528 18.41 -3.02 15.40
CA LEU A 528 19.20 -4.14 14.92
C LEU A 528 20.70 -3.92 15.17
N LYS A 529 21.21 -2.72 14.83
CA LYS A 529 22.60 -2.32 15.00
C LYS A 529 23.03 -2.44 16.46
N ASP A 530 22.28 -1.85 17.37
CA ASP A 530 22.61 -1.83 18.79
C ASP A 530 22.57 -3.23 19.39
N GLY A 531 21.57 -4.03 19.00
CA GLY A 531 21.47 -5.43 19.40
C GLY A 531 22.64 -6.29 18.92
N LEU A 532 23.04 -6.15 17.65
CA LEU A 532 24.17 -6.88 17.08
C LEU A 532 25.50 -6.47 17.72
N ILE A 533 25.72 -5.18 17.97
CA ILE A 533 26.91 -4.67 18.68
C ILE A 533 26.94 -5.23 20.11
N ARG A 534 25.81 -5.23 20.82
CA ARG A 534 25.70 -5.81 22.17
C ARG A 534 26.09 -7.29 22.20
N LEU A 535 25.74 -8.04 21.15
CA LEU A 535 26.13 -9.45 21.02
C LEU A 535 27.60 -9.65 20.63
N GLY A 536 28.29 -8.61 20.15
CA GLY A 536 29.70 -8.67 19.75
C GLY A 536 29.95 -8.83 18.25
N PHE A 537 28.93 -8.64 17.40
CA PHE A 537 29.10 -8.66 15.95
C PHE A 537 29.79 -7.39 15.41
N LYS A 538 30.48 -7.54 14.27
CA LYS A 538 31.15 -6.45 13.54
C LYS A 538 30.55 -6.34 12.14
N PHE A 539 30.51 -5.12 11.61
CA PHE A 539 29.93 -4.83 10.29
C PHE A 539 31.03 -4.60 9.26
N LEU A 540 30.74 -4.97 8.01
CA LEU A 540 31.68 -4.80 6.90
C LEU A 540 31.81 -3.33 6.46
N VAL A 541 30.69 -2.60 6.50
CA VAL A 541 30.58 -1.21 6.02
C VAL A 541 30.44 -0.28 7.24
N SER A 542 31.16 0.85 7.22
CA SER A 542 31.08 1.87 8.26
C SER A 542 29.71 2.56 8.27
N GLU A 543 29.32 3.10 9.42
CA GLU A 543 28.01 3.75 9.59
C GLU A 543 27.79 4.94 8.63
N GLU A 544 28.85 5.69 8.31
CA GLU A 544 28.82 6.82 7.36
C GLU A 544 28.32 6.41 5.96
N HIS A 545 28.66 5.20 5.50
CA HIS A 545 28.33 4.72 4.16
C HIS A 545 27.18 3.71 4.14
N HIS A 546 26.55 3.44 5.28
CA HIS A 546 25.54 2.39 5.41
C HIS A 546 24.14 2.86 4.98
N ALA A 547 23.42 2.05 4.19
CA ALA A 547 22.10 2.42 3.66
C ALA A 547 20.94 2.34 4.68
N LYS A 548 21.17 1.70 5.83
CA LYS A 548 20.18 1.45 6.90
C LYS A 548 18.99 0.57 6.49
N LEU A 549 19.14 -0.19 5.40
CA LEU A 549 18.13 -1.13 4.89
C LEU A 549 18.59 -2.60 4.95
N LEU A 550 19.89 -2.83 4.81
CA LEU A 550 20.55 -4.13 4.93
C LEU A 550 21.94 -3.96 5.54
N THR A 551 22.28 -4.82 6.50
CA THR A 551 23.57 -4.85 7.16
C THR A 551 24.32 -6.13 6.80
N ALA A 552 25.54 -5.99 6.26
CA ALA A 552 26.47 -7.08 6.09
C ALA A 552 27.33 -7.23 7.35
N ILE A 553 27.21 -8.38 7.99
CA ILE A 553 27.81 -8.71 9.28
C ILE A 553 28.93 -9.70 9.02
N ILE A 554 30.12 -9.44 9.58
CA ILE A 554 31.28 -10.32 9.44
C ILE A 554 30.99 -11.62 10.17
N GLU A 555 31.20 -12.75 9.51
CA GLU A 555 31.00 -14.06 10.11
C GLU A 555 31.96 -14.28 11.29
N PRO A 556 31.51 -14.88 12.41
CA PRO A 556 32.38 -15.23 13.52
C PRO A 556 33.48 -16.21 13.11
N GLU A 557 34.69 -16.03 13.65
CA GLU A 557 35.81 -16.97 13.47
C GLU A 557 35.67 -18.26 14.31
N SER A 558 34.55 -18.42 15.04
CA SER A 558 34.34 -19.57 15.92
C SER A 558 34.24 -20.86 15.10
N PRO A 559 34.93 -21.96 15.48
CA PRO A 559 34.80 -23.24 14.79
C PRO A 559 33.41 -23.86 14.92
N ASN A 560 32.61 -23.42 15.91
CA ASN A 560 31.23 -23.86 16.11
C ASN A 560 30.22 -23.02 15.31
N TYR A 561 30.68 -22.02 14.55
CA TYR A 561 29.79 -21.20 13.73
C TYR A 561 29.56 -21.86 12.36
N SER A 562 28.29 -22.02 12.00
CA SER A 562 27.85 -22.35 10.65
C SER A 562 26.68 -21.47 10.26
N PHE A 563 26.78 -20.74 9.15
CA PHE A 563 25.65 -19.95 8.64
C PHE A 563 24.42 -20.82 8.42
N LYS A 564 24.60 -22.05 7.92
CA LYS A 564 23.48 -22.96 7.65
C LYS A 564 22.76 -23.35 8.94
N GLU A 565 23.50 -23.68 9.99
CA GLU A 565 22.90 -24.06 11.29
C GLU A 565 22.19 -22.86 11.94
N MET A 566 22.80 -21.67 11.90
CA MET A 566 22.18 -20.44 12.35
C MET A 566 20.89 -20.14 11.57
N HIS A 567 20.92 -20.27 10.25
CA HIS A 567 19.77 -20.07 9.38
C HIS A 567 18.63 -21.03 9.76
N ASP A 568 18.90 -22.32 9.84
CA ASP A 568 17.87 -23.34 10.11
C ASP A 568 17.28 -23.12 11.51
N TYR A 569 18.11 -22.83 12.52
CA TYR A 569 17.67 -22.51 13.89
C TYR A 569 16.73 -21.29 13.94
N LEU A 570 17.06 -20.22 13.21
CA LEU A 570 16.25 -19.00 13.17
C LEU A 570 14.99 -19.17 12.30
N TYR A 571 15.07 -19.97 11.25
CA TYR A 571 13.95 -20.28 10.36
C TYR A 571 12.83 -21.02 11.11
N GLU A 572 13.19 -21.99 11.96
CA GLU A 572 12.24 -22.68 12.85
C GLU A 572 11.53 -21.73 13.83
N LYS A 573 12.18 -20.60 14.17
CA LYS A 573 11.62 -19.53 15.01
C LYS A 573 10.92 -18.43 14.20
N GLY A 574 10.75 -18.60 12.88
CA GLY A 574 10.00 -17.70 12.01
C GLY A 574 10.80 -16.56 11.37
N PHE A 575 12.13 -16.60 11.44
CA PHE A 575 13.03 -15.58 10.86
C PHE A 575 13.82 -16.13 9.67
N THR A 576 13.77 -15.45 8.52
CA THR A 576 14.59 -15.81 7.36
C THR A 576 15.76 -14.84 7.23
N ILE A 577 16.97 -15.30 7.59
CA ILE A 577 18.21 -14.54 7.39
C ILE A 577 18.82 -14.81 6.00
N TYR A 578 19.84 -14.05 5.62
CA TYR A 578 20.37 -14.11 4.26
C TYR A 578 21.90 -14.33 4.22
N PRO A 579 22.42 -15.20 3.34
CA PRO A 579 23.85 -15.47 3.27
C PRO A 579 24.61 -14.26 2.72
N GLY A 580 25.93 -14.19 2.92
CA GLY A 580 26.79 -13.23 2.23
C GLY A 580 26.80 -13.39 0.72
N LYS A 581 27.50 -12.48 0.03
CA LYS A 581 27.55 -12.49 -1.45
C LYS A 581 28.89 -12.01 -2.00
N GLY A 582 29.96 -12.75 -1.69
CA GLY A 582 31.28 -12.56 -2.30
C GLY A 582 31.94 -11.21 -1.98
N ALA A 583 31.70 -10.69 -0.77
CA ALA A 583 32.36 -9.47 -0.30
C ALA A 583 33.85 -9.73 0.02
N LYS A 584 34.60 -8.67 0.37
CA LYS A 584 36.03 -8.78 0.75
C LYS A 584 36.29 -9.65 1.99
N LEU A 585 35.26 -9.91 2.80
CA LEU A 585 35.27 -10.81 3.95
C LEU A 585 34.03 -11.73 3.90
N ASN A 586 34.11 -12.88 4.57
CA ASN A 586 32.95 -13.73 4.80
C ASN A 586 31.93 -13.00 5.67
N THR A 587 30.68 -12.99 5.21
CA THR A 587 29.60 -12.21 5.82
C THR A 587 28.30 -12.98 5.75
N PHE A 588 27.38 -12.67 6.65
CA PHE A 588 25.95 -12.89 6.44
C PHE A 588 25.24 -11.54 6.43
N ARG A 589 23.97 -11.51 6.00
CA ARG A 589 23.21 -10.28 5.78
C ARG A 589 21.86 -10.33 6.46
N ILE A 590 21.50 -9.21 7.07
CA ILE A 590 20.21 -8.99 7.72
C ILE A 590 19.61 -7.70 7.16
N SER A 591 18.40 -7.80 6.61
CA SER A 591 17.62 -6.67 6.10
C SER A 591 16.48 -6.35 7.03
N ASN A 592 16.09 -5.08 7.06
CA ASN A 592 15.05 -4.54 7.92
C ASN A 592 13.98 -3.78 7.10
N ILE A 593 13.68 -4.27 5.89
CA ILE A 593 12.68 -3.70 4.97
C ILE A 593 11.38 -4.52 4.97
N GLY A 594 10.32 -3.99 4.36
CA GLY A 594 9.00 -4.63 4.36
C GLY A 594 8.23 -4.34 5.65
N GLN A 595 7.23 -5.16 5.96
CA GLN A 595 6.35 -5.01 7.13
C GLN A 595 6.99 -5.53 8.42
N ILE A 596 8.09 -4.88 8.81
CA ILE A 596 8.89 -5.16 10.00
C ILE A 596 8.78 -4.00 11.00
N TYR A 597 8.68 -4.34 12.28
CA TYR A 597 8.53 -3.45 13.42
C TYR A 597 9.44 -3.85 14.59
N ASN A 598 9.49 -3.02 15.63
CA ASN A 598 10.43 -3.14 16.76
C ASN A 598 10.41 -4.54 17.37
N GLU A 599 9.21 -5.04 17.70
CA GLU A 599 9.04 -6.36 18.31
C GLU A 599 9.63 -7.49 17.46
N ASP A 600 9.56 -7.39 16.13
CA ASP A 600 10.13 -8.39 15.24
C ASP A 600 11.66 -8.43 15.35
N ILE A 601 12.32 -7.26 15.36
CA ILE A 601 13.77 -7.16 15.49
C ILE A 601 14.25 -7.59 16.88
N GLN A 602 13.52 -7.22 17.93
CA GLN A 602 13.85 -7.64 19.31
C GLN A 602 13.74 -9.16 19.46
N ASN A 603 12.66 -9.77 18.96
CA ASN A 603 12.47 -11.21 19.01
C ASN A 603 13.54 -11.95 18.18
N PHE A 604 13.95 -11.38 17.03
CA PHE A 604 15.08 -11.88 16.27
C PHE A 604 16.38 -11.85 17.07
N LEU A 605 16.70 -10.73 17.74
CA LEU A 605 17.92 -10.59 18.54
C LEU A 605 17.95 -11.56 19.72
N ILE A 606 16.80 -11.81 20.37
CA ILE A 606 16.67 -12.83 21.42
C ILE A 606 16.94 -14.22 20.86
N ALA A 607 16.34 -14.56 19.70
CA ALA A 607 16.57 -15.85 19.06
C ALA A 607 18.03 -16.04 18.61
N LEU A 608 18.68 -14.97 18.13
CA LEU A 608 20.09 -14.98 17.77
C LEU A 608 20.99 -15.17 18.99
N GLU A 609 20.69 -14.51 20.10
CA GLU A 609 21.40 -14.67 21.37
C GLU A 609 21.26 -16.11 21.91
N GLN A 610 20.07 -16.70 21.81
CA GLN A 610 19.85 -18.11 22.16
C GLN A 610 20.70 -19.05 21.30
N TYR A 611 20.75 -18.84 19.99
CA TYR A 611 21.61 -19.63 19.09
C TYR A 611 23.08 -19.57 19.51
N LEU A 612 23.60 -18.37 19.80
CA LEU A 612 24.99 -18.20 20.21
C LEU A 612 25.30 -18.97 21.51
N ASN A 613 24.37 -18.95 22.48
CA ASN A 613 24.53 -19.64 23.75
C ASN A 613 24.43 -21.17 23.59
N ASP A 614 23.41 -21.66 22.89
CA ASP A 614 23.14 -23.10 22.68
C ASP A 614 24.31 -23.79 21.96
N TYR A 615 24.95 -23.09 21.01
CA TYR A 615 26.09 -23.60 20.23
C TYR A 615 27.46 -23.18 20.80
N ASN A 616 27.49 -22.54 21.97
CA ASN A 616 28.71 -22.06 22.64
C ASN A 616 29.61 -21.20 21.73
N ILE A 617 29.00 -20.32 20.92
CA ILE A 617 29.71 -19.43 19.99
C ILE A 617 30.07 -18.15 20.75
N LYS A 618 31.37 -17.91 20.94
CA LYS A 618 31.88 -16.68 21.56
C LYS A 618 32.29 -15.67 20.49
N LEU A 619 31.67 -14.49 20.55
CA LEU A 619 32.02 -13.33 19.71
C LEU A 619 33.08 -12.49 20.45
N LYS A 620 34.11 -12.02 19.73
CA LYS A 620 35.29 -11.33 20.27
C LYS A 620 35.19 -9.80 20.22
#